data_AF-A0A2J7PKC0-F1
#
_entry.id   AF-A0A2J7PKC0-F1
#
_cell.length_a   1.000
_cell.length_b   1.000
_cell.length_c   1.000
_cell.angle_alpha   90.00
_cell.angle_beta   90.00
_cell.angle_gamma   90.00
#
_symmetry.space_group_name_H-M   'P 1'
#
loop_
_entity.id
_entity.type
_entity.pdbx_description
1 polymer ?
#
loop_
_entity_poly.entity_id
_entity_poly.type
_entity_poly.pdbx_seq_one_letter_code
_entity_poly.pdbx_strand_id
1 'polypeptide(L)'
;AEPISGFNSAVIGEELTEAHNAWQNAYDTLTKKVQVLEAQLIVWKQIDESKNELVQWLGETSDALLNASQDLSDVESGQSKLNRYKDELPAFYNLKTSLISKTAQLVKLNDGKQIPTLESLNKLLEDEFAHVKSIADKLEDITCAVGEQERSVRDDMKNASDTITKIREAVIACDDLTGENSKILERLKNCQALKNELQNFSSNLELLKKKIEEMKSSFPAFGDSGLSKELSSLQIRYDGVSSHANKTESTLLAFLNKYHMEKFGALQRGVAAHKEKVAWCLPEAGSDRYNLEVKVSSLQDVEVGLMDCETKKTDLDVSLDLLQNVETPEKIKELQLERDKLVTELESLKNSYLNTKQLLEHNISL
;
A
#
# COMPACT_ATOMS: atom_id res chain seq x y z
N ALA A 1 -63.15 95.23 -42.47
CA ALA A 1 -61.80 95.59 -42.94
C ALA A 1 -61.73 95.25 -44.42
N GLU A 2 -61.52 96.25 -45.27
CA GLU A 2 -61.30 96.03 -46.70
C GLU A 2 -60.00 95.23 -46.89
N PRO A 3 -59.96 94.26 -47.81
CA PRO A 3 -58.73 93.51 -48.10
C PRO A 3 -57.71 94.46 -48.73
N ILE A 4 -56.51 94.51 -48.13
CA ILE A 4 -55.39 95.31 -48.64
C ILE A 4 -54.98 94.76 -50.01
N SER A 5 -55.19 95.54 -51.06
CA SER A 5 -54.78 95.21 -52.44
C SER A 5 -53.29 94.86 -52.49
N GLY A 6 -52.97 93.61 -52.81
CA GLY A 6 -51.60 93.08 -52.90
C GLY A 6 -51.14 92.26 -51.69
N PHE A 7 -51.92 92.19 -50.61
CA PHE A 7 -51.61 91.38 -49.43
C PHE A 7 -52.24 89.99 -49.54
N ASN A 8 -51.46 88.99 -49.97
CA ASN A 8 -51.94 87.63 -50.16
C ASN A 8 -51.91 86.85 -48.84
N SER A 9 -52.99 86.94 -48.05
CA SER A 9 -53.11 86.23 -46.77
C SER A 9 -53.05 84.70 -46.91
N ALA A 10 -53.31 84.15 -48.09
CA ALA A 10 -53.24 82.71 -48.33
C ALA A 10 -51.80 82.20 -48.30
N VAL A 11 -50.85 82.94 -48.88
CA VAL A 11 -49.42 82.59 -48.86
C VAL A 11 -48.87 82.58 -47.43
N ILE A 12 -49.24 83.59 -46.63
CA ILE A 12 -48.85 83.65 -45.20
C ILE A 12 -49.47 82.48 -44.42
N GLY A 13 -50.71 82.09 -44.74
CA GLY A 13 -51.36 80.92 -44.12
C GLY A 13 -50.70 79.59 -44.50
N GLU A 14 -50.23 79.47 -45.74
CA GLU A 14 -49.51 78.30 -46.26
C GLU A 14 -48.12 78.18 -45.63
N GLU A 15 -47.34 79.26 -45.61
CA GLU A 15 -46.04 79.34 -44.93
C GLU A 15 -46.15 79.04 -43.42
N LEU A 16 -47.19 79.55 -42.75
CA LEU A 16 -47.44 79.26 -41.33
C LEU A 16 -47.74 77.78 -41.10
N THR A 17 -48.49 77.15 -42.01
CA THR A 17 -48.82 75.72 -41.93
C THR A 17 -47.58 74.86 -42.18
N GLU A 18 -46.76 75.21 -43.17
CA GLU A 18 -45.48 74.57 -43.43
C GLU A 18 -44.53 74.68 -42.23
N ALA A 19 -44.40 75.89 -41.66
CA ALA A 19 -43.57 76.11 -40.48
C ALA A 19 -44.08 75.31 -39.27
N HIS A 20 -45.39 75.24 -39.06
CA HIS A 20 -45.99 74.44 -38.00
C HIS A 20 -45.71 72.94 -38.18
N ASN A 21 -45.89 72.41 -39.40
CA ASN A 21 -45.60 71.02 -39.72
C ASN A 21 -44.11 70.68 -39.56
N ALA A 22 -43.23 71.58 -40.00
CA ALA A 22 -41.79 71.43 -39.84
C ALA A 22 -41.38 71.42 -38.36
N TRP A 23 -41.96 72.33 -37.56
CA TRP A 23 -41.74 72.37 -36.11
C TRP A 23 -42.25 71.09 -35.43
N GLN A 24 -43.46 70.63 -35.75
CA GLN A 24 -44.03 69.41 -35.17
C GLN A 24 -43.16 68.19 -35.51
N ASN A 25 -42.73 68.05 -36.78
CA ASN A 25 -41.83 66.98 -37.19
C ASN A 25 -40.48 67.04 -36.47
N ALA A 26 -39.90 68.23 -36.31
CA ALA A 26 -38.64 68.42 -35.58
C ALA A 26 -38.79 68.07 -34.09
N TYR A 27 -39.88 68.50 -33.47
CA TYR A 27 -40.22 68.21 -32.08
C TYR A 27 -40.42 66.71 -31.85
N ASP A 28 -41.18 66.03 -32.71
CA ASP A 28 -41.40 64.58 -32.63
C ASP A 28 -40.10 63.80 -32.83
N THR A 29 -39.27 64.24 -33.78
CA THR A 29 -37.95 63.63 -34.03
C THR A 29 -37.02 63.81 -32.83
N LEU A 30 -36.98 65.00 -32.24
CA LEU A 30 -36.17 65.29 -31.06
C LEU A 30 -36.65 64.46 -29.87
N THR A 31 -37.95 64.38 -29.64
CA THR A 31 -38.54 63.61 -28.54
C THR A 31 -38.21 62.13 -28.67
N LYS A 32 -38.34 61.56 -29.88
CA LYS A 32 -37.92 60.17 -30.16
C LYS A 32 -36.42 59.96 -29.92
N LYS A 33 -35.57 60.91 -30.34
CA LYS A 33 -34.12 60.84 -30.09
C LYS A 33 -33.79 60.87 -28.59
N VAL A 34 -34.46 61.73 -27.82
CA VAL A 34 -34.29 61.78 -26.35
C VAL A 34 -34.64 60.43 -25.72
N GLN A 35 -35.79 59.86 -26.07
CA GLN A 35 -36.23 58.55 -25.55
C GLN A 35 -35.24 57.42 -25.89
N VAL A 36 -34.69 57.42 -27.12
CA VAL A 36 -33.67 56.45 -27.53
C VAL A 36 -32.38 56.62 -26.72
N LEU A 37 -31.91 57.86 -26.52
CA LEU A 37 -30.71 58.14 -25.74
C LEU A 37 -30.87 57.75 -24.27
N GLU A 38 -32.04 58.00 -23.67
CA GLU A 38 -32.37 57.56 -22.31
C GLU A 38 -32.36 56.03 -22.19
N ALA A 39 -32.94 55.32 -23.17
CA ALA A 39 -32.90 53.87 -23.22
C ALA A 39 -31.47 53.32 -23.38
N GLN A 40 -30.67 53.93 -24.27
CA GLN A 40 -29.25 53.58 -24.44
C GLN A 40 -28.47 53.78 -23.13
N LEU A 41 -28.69 54.88 -22.41
CA LEU A 41 -28.03 55.18 -21.15
C LEU A 41 -28.33 54.12 -20.08
N ILE A 42 -29.57 53.65 -19.98
CA ILE A 42 -29.96 52.58 -19.04
C ILE A 42 -29.23 51.28 -19.39
N VAL A 43 -29.22 50.89 -20.66
CA VAL A 43 -28.54 49.66 -21.11
C VAL A 43 -27.03 49.75 -20.88
N TRP A 44 -26.40 50.90 -21.12
CA TRP A 44 -24.98 51.13 -20.81
C TRP A 44 -24.67 50.95 -19.33
N LYS A 45 -25.49 51.50 -18.43
CA LYS A 45 -25.31 51.32 -16.97
C LYS A 45 -25.40 49.85 -16.57
N GLN A 46 -26.39 49.13 -17.09
CA GLN A 46 -26.54 47.70 -16.81
C GLN A 46 -25.38 46.85 -17.36
N ILE A 47 -24.82 47.22 -18.51
CA ILE A 47 -23.61 46.58 -19.06
C ILE A 47 -22.43 46.84 -18.14
N ASP A 48 -22.23 48.08 -17.68
CA ASP A 48 -21.12 48.43 -16.80
C ASP A 48 -21.20 47.72 -15.44
N GLU A 49 -22.39 47.67 -14.83
CA GLU A 49 -22.67 46.91 -13.61
C GLU A 49 -22.33 45.42 -13.80
N SER A 50 -22.86 44.79 -14.85
CA SER A 50 -22.61 43.37 -15.15
C SER A 50 -21.13 43.09 -15.43
N LYS A 51 -20.44 44.02 -16.11
CA LYS A 51 -19.00 43.92 -16.39
C LYS A 51 -18.19 43.96 -15.09
N ASN A 52 -18.48 44.91 -14.21
CA ASN A 52 -17.72 45.08 -12.97
C ASN A 52 -17.84 43.83 -12.08
N GLU A 53 -19.05 43.27 -11.98
CA GLU A 53 -19.31 42.03 -11.25
C GLU A 53 -18.57 40.83 -11.88
N LEU A 54 -18.61 40.67 -13.21
CA LEU A 54 -17.89 39.59 -13.90
C LEU A 54 -16.36 39.70 -13.74
N VAL A 55 -15.80 40.89 -13.94
CA VAL A 55 -14.34 41.11 -13.86
C VAL A 55 -13.84 40.88 -12.44
N GLN A 56 -14.58 41.35 -11.43
CA GLN A 56 -14.23 41.12 -10.03
C GLN A 56 -14.21 39.61 -9.72
N TRP A 57 -15.28 38.90 -10.07
CA TRP A 57 -15.36 37.46 -9.79
C TRP A 57 -14.30 36.65 -10.53
N LEU A 58 -14.05 36.96 -11.82
CA LEU A 58 -13.01 36.31 -12.61
C LEU A 58 -11.62 36.53 -12.00
N GLY A 59 -11.31 37.76 -11.58
CA GLY A 59 -10.03 38.08 -10.94
C GLY A 59 -9.84 37.33 -9.62
N GLU A 60 -10.80 37.44 -8.71
CA GLU A 60 -10.74 36.77 -7.40
C GLU A 60 -10.67 35.24 -7.53
N THR A 61 -11.42 34.67 -8.48
CA THR A 61 -11.43 33.22 -8.72
C THR A 61 -10.16 32.74 -9.39
N SER A 62 -9.65 33.48 -10.38
CA SER A 62 -8.37 33.20 -11.03
C SER A 62 -7.24 33.16 -10.01
N ASP A 63 -7.14 34.18 -9.15
CA ASP A 63 -6.11 34.24 -8.13
C ASP A 63 -6.24 33.11 -7.11
N ALA A 64 -7.46 32.81 -6.65
CA ALA A 64 -7.71 31.73 -5.70
C ALA A 64 -7.31 30.36 -6.27
N LEU A 65 -7.70 30.05 -7.51
CA LEU A 65 -7.40 28.79 -8.17
C LEU A 65 -5.91 28.69 -8.55
N LEU A 66 -5.30 29.78 -9.02
CA LEU A 66 -3.88 29.81 -9.37
C LEU A 66 -3.02 29.58 -8.14
N ASN A 67 -3.32 30.28 -7.03
CA ASN A 67 -2.62 30.08 -5.76
C ASN A 67 -2.77 28.63 -5.29
N ALA A 68 -3.95 28.03 -5.39
CA ALA A 68 -4.15 26.62 -5.04
C ALA A 68 -3.39 25.64 -5.96
N SER A 69 -3.26 25.97 -7.25
CA SER A 69 -2.49 25.14 -8.19
C SER A 69 -0.98 25.20 -7.97
N GLN A 70 -0.48 26.29 -7.38
CA GLN A 70 0.93 26.49 -7.06
C GLN A 70 1.27 25.97 -5.66
N ASP A 71 0.35 26.17 -4.71
CA ASP A 71 0.48 25.71 -3.33
C ASP A 71 -0.19 24.35 -3.13
N LEU A 72 0.54 23.30 -3.52
CA LEU A 72 0.13 21.91 -3.33
C LEU A 72 0.40 21.40 -1.91
N SER A 73 0.46 22.30 -0.91
CA SER A 73 0.58 21.94 0.51
C SER A 73 -0.76 21.66 1.20
N ASP A 74 -1.88 22.03 0.57
CA ASP A 74 -3.23 21.78 1.08
C ASP A 74 -4.21 21.45 -0.07
N VAL A 75 -4.24 20.16 -0.43
CA VAL A 75 -5.08 19.63 -1.51
C VAL A 75 -6.58 19.75 -1.18
N GLU A 76 -6.96 19.69 0.10
CA GLU A 76 -8.36 19.82 0.55
C GLU A 76 -8.87 21.25 0.38
N SER A 77 -8.04 22.25 0.69
CA SER A 77 -8.28 23.66 0.37
C SER A 77 -8.39 23.89 -1.14
N GLY A 78 -7.53 23.25 -1.93
CA GLY A 78 -7.63 23.28 -3.40
C GLY A 78 -8.97 22.74 -3.91
N GLN A 79 -9.40 21.59 -3.42
CA GLN A 79 -10.69 20.99 -3.78
C GLN A 79 -11.87 21.87 -3.37
N SER A 80 -11.80 22.50 -2.19
CA SER A 80 -12.84 23.42 -1.71
C SER A 80 -12.99 24.64 -2.61
N LYS A 81 -11.88 25.21 -3.08
CA LYS A 81 -11.89 26.34 -4.04
C LYS A 81 -12.42 25.92 -5.41
N LEU A 82 -12.07 24.72 -5.88
CA LEU A 82 -12.58 24.16 -7.13
C LEU A 82 -14.10 23.94 -7.08
N ASN A 83 -14.61 23.41 -5.95
CA ASN A 83 -16.05 23.24 -5.74
C ASN A 83 -16.78 24.59 -5.75
N ARG A 84 -16.24 25.60 -5.03
CA ARG A 84 -16.80 26.95 -5.04
C ARG A 84 -16.88 27.52 -6.46
N TYR A 85 -15.82 27.39 -7.25
CA TYR A 85 -15.83 27.80 -8.66
C TYR A 85 -16.95 27.10 -9.43
N LYS A 86 -17.07 25.77 -9.32
CA LYS A 86 -18.10 24.99 -10.02
C LYS A 86 -19.52 25.37 -9.62
N ASP A 87 -19.74 25.68 -8.35
CA ASP A 87 -21.04 26.09 -7.81
C ASP A 87 -21.45 27.50 -8.29
N GLU A 88 -20.50 28.43 -8.36
CA GLU A 88 -20.74 29.82 -8.79
C GLU A 88 -20.83 29.96 -10.32
N LEU A 89 -20.12 29.12 -11.07
CA LEU A 89 -19.96 29.19 -12.53
C LEU A 89 -21.28 29.35 -13.32
N PRO A 90 -22.38 28.63 -13.03
CA PRO A 90 -23.63 28.79 -13.76
C PRO A 90 -24.24 30.20 -13.64
N ALA A 91 -24.15 30.81 -12.46
CA ALA A 91 -24.68 32.15 -12.22
C ALA A 91 -23.92 33.20 -13.05
N PHE A 92 -22.59 33.12 -13.06
CA PHE A 92 -21.75 34.05 -13.82
C PHE A 92 -21.82 33.81 -15.34
N TYR A 93 -22.04 32.58 -15.81
CA TYR A 93 -22.36 32.32 -17.22
C TYR A 93 -23.69 32.96 -17.65
N ASN A 94 -24.71 32.91 -16.79
CA ASN A 94 -25.98 33.59 -17.04
C ASN A 94 -25.81 35.11 -17.10
N LEU A 95 -24.99 35.67 -16.20
CA LEU A 95 -24.66 37.10 -16.21
C LEU A 95 -23.92 37.53 -17.48
N LYS A 96 -22.93 36.74 -17.93
CA LYS A 96 -22.23 36.93 -19.22
C LYS A 96 -23.20 36.88 -20.41
N THR A 97 -24.09 35.90 -20.44
CA THR A 97 -25.11 35.77 -21.50
C THR A 97 -26.06 36.96 -21.52
N SER A 98 -26.47 37.43 -20.34
CA SER A 98 -27.27 38.66 -20.18
C SER A 98 -26.54 39.89 -20.71
N LEU A 99 -25.24 40.03 -20.41
CA LEU A 99 -24.39 41.12 -20.92
C LEU A 99 -24.29 41.09 -22.45
N ILE A 100 -24.11 39.92 -23.06
CA ILE A 100 -24.10 39.77 -24.53
C ILE A 100 -25.44 40.19 -25.14
N SER A 101 -26.56 39.80 -24.53
CA SER A 101 -27.90 40.21 -24.98
C SER A 101 -28.09 41.74 -24.90
N LYS A 102 -27.68 42.37 -23.79
CA LYS A 102 -27.72 43.83 -23.62
C LYS A 102 -26.82 44.55 -24.63
N THR A 103 -25.66 43.98 -24.92
CA THR A 103 -24.75 44.49 -25.96
C THR A 103 -25.44 44.51 -27.33
N ALA A 104 -26.11 43.41 -27.70
CA ALA A 104 -26.87 43.33 -28.96
C ALA A 104 -28.07 44.30 -28.98
N GLN A 105 -28.75 44.49 -27.84
CA GLN A 105 -29.82 45.48 -27.70
C GLN A 105 -29.28 46.90 -27.96
N LEU A 106 -28.10 47.23 -27.45
CA LEU A 106 -27.50 48.55 -27.61
C LEU A 106 -27.10 48.83 -29.07
N VAL A 107 -26.60 47.82 -29.79
CA VAL A 107 -26.35 47.91 -31.23
C VAL A 107 -27.64 48.20 -32.00
N LYS A 108 -28.76 47.54 -31.65
CA LYS A 108 -30.08 47.82 -32.25
C LYS A 108 -30.56 49.24 -31.98
N LEU A 109 -30.37 49.74 -30.76
CA LEU A 109 -30.71 51.12 -30.39
C LEU A 109 -29.80 52.15 -31.06
N ASN A 110 -28.64 51.74 -31.56
CA ASN A 110 -27.65 52.57 -32.26
C ASN A 110 -27.73 52.42 -33.79
N ASP A 111 -28.94 52.29 -34.33
CA ASP A 111 -29.20 52.12 -35.77
C ASP A 111 -28.47 50.93 -36.41
N GLY A 112 -28.17 49.89 -35.63
CA GLY A 112 -27.43 48.71 -36.10
C GLY A 112 -25.94 48.95 -36.31
N LYS A 113 -25.40 50.13 -35.95
CA LYS A 113 -23.97 50.40 -36.02
C LYS A 113 -23.25 49.65 -34.91
N GLN A 114 -22.25 48.86 -35.30
CA GLN A 114 -21.39 48.13 -34.38
C GLN A 114 -20.67 49.08 -33.42
N ILE A 115 -20.42 48.60 -32.21
CA ILE A 115 -19.75 49.35 -31.14
C ILE A 115 -18.47 48.57 -30.78
N PRO A 116 -17.30 48.91 -31.37
CA PRO A 116 -16.08 48.11 -31.25
C PRO A 116 -15.59 47.87 -29.82
N THR A 117 -15.87 48.81 -28.91
CA THR A 117 -15.54 48.67 -27.48
C THR A 117 -16.32 47.55 -26.80
N LEU A 118 -17.58 47.32 -27.21
CA LEU A 118 -18.39 46.23 -26.67
C LEU A 118 -18.02 44.87 -27.28
N GLU A 119 -17.64 44.84 -28.55
CA GLU A 119 -17.07 43.63 -29.18
C GLU A 119 -15.78 43.21 -28.46
N SER A 120 -14.92 44.19 -28.16
CA SER A 120 -13.68 43.97 -27.40
C SER A 120 -13.95 43.50 -25.98
N LEU A 121 -14.97 44.06 -25.30
CA LEU A 121 -15.40 43.62 -23.97
C LEU A 121 -15.89 42.18 -23.98
N ASN A 122 -16.76 41.80 -24.91
CA ASN A 122 -17.27 40.44 -25.02
C ASN A 122 -16.15 39.44 -25.29
N LYS A 123 -15.19 39.81 -26.15
CA LYS A 123 -14.01 38.97 -26.41
C LYS A 123 -13.13 38.82 -25.17
N LEU A 124 -12.84 39.92 -24.47
CA LEU A 124 -12.06 39.87 -23.21
C LEU A 124 -12.71 38.94 -22.19
N LEU A 125 -14.03 39.05 -21.98
CA LEU A 125 -14.76 38.16 -21.08
C LEU A 125 -14.74 36.71 -21.57
N GLU A 126 -14.78 36.45 -22.88
CA GLU A 126 -14.59 35.08 -23.40
C GLU A 126 -13.22 34.52 -23.05
N ASP A 127 -12.17 35.30 -23.30
CA ASP A 127 -10.78 34.91 -23.06
C ASP A 127 -10.51 34.68 -21.55
N GLU A 128 -11.02 35.54 -20.66
CA GLU A 128 -10.86 35.40 -19.21
C GLU A 128 -11.60 34.17 -18.65
N PHE A 129 -12.82 33.89 -19.11
CA PHE A 129 -13.54 32.67 -18.71
C PHE A 129 -12.77 31.41 -19.17
N ALA A 130 -12.23 31.42 -20.38
CA ALA A 130 -11.41 30.32 -20.90
C ALA A 130 -10.11 30.15 -20.08
N HIS A 131 -9.49 31.25 -19.66
CA HIS A 131 -8.30 31.24 -18.81
C HIS A 131 -8.60 30.64 -17.43
N VAL A 132 -9.62 31.13 -16.73
CA VAL A 132 -10.04 30.58 -15.41
C VAL A 132 -10.40 29.11 -15.52
N LYS A 133 -11.12 28.71 -16.57
CA LYS A 133 -11.42 27.30 -16.85
C LYS A 133 -10.14 26.47 -17.00
N SER A 134 -9.14 26.96 -17.73
CA SER A 134 -7.87 26.23 -17.88
C SER A 134 -7.13 26.04 -16.55
N ILE A 135 -7.20 27.02 -15.64
CA ILE A 135 -6.61 26.88 -14.30
C ILE A 135 -7.41 25.87 -13.47
N ALA A 136 -8.74 25.93 -13.52
CA ALA A 136 -9.62 25.00 -12.84
C ALA A 136 -9.40 23.55 -13.30
N ASP A 137 -9.35 23.32 -14.62
CA ASP A 137 -9.10 22.00 -15.22
C ASP A 137 -7.75 21.42 -14.74
N LYS A 138 -6.68 22.25 -14.71
CA LYS A 138 -5.37 21.83 -14.18
C LYS A 138 -5.40 21.48 -12.70
N LEU A 139 -6.11 22.29 -11.90
CA LEU A 139 -6.24 22.02 -10.46
C LEU A 139 -7.01 20.72 -10.22
N GLU A 140 -8.06 20.46 -11.01
CA GLU A 140 -8.83 19.23 -10.97
C GLU A 140 -7.98 17.99 -11.31
N ASP A 141 -7.18 18.06 -12.38
CA ASP A 141 -6.27 16.98 -12.75
C ASP A 141 -5.29 16.64 -11.61
N ILE A 142 -4.76 17.68 -10.94
CA ILE A 142 -3.86 17.52 -9.79
C ILE A 142 -4.59 16.90 -8.59
N THR A 143 -5.74 17.44 -8.17
CA THR A 143 -6.47 16.91 -7.01
C THR A 143 -6.96 15.47 -7.25
N CYS A 144 -7.39 15.15 -8.47
CA CYS A 144 -7.76 13.78 -8.86
C CYS A 144 -6.57 12.81 -8.79
N ALA A 145 -5.45 13.16 -9.41
CA ALA A 145 -4.25 12.31 -9.41
C ALA A 145 -3.73 12.04 -7.99
N VAL A 146 -3.69 13.08 -7.14
CA VAL A 146 -3.30 12.94 -5.73
C VAL A 146 -4.26 12.03 -4.98
N GLY A 147 -5.58 12.25 -5.13
CA GLY A 147 -6.59 11.45 -4.45
C GLY A 147 -6.59 9.98 -4.86
N GLU A 148 -6.34 9.68 -6.14
CA GLU A 148 -6.19 8.31 -6.63
C GLU A 148 -4.94 7.62 -6.08
N GLN A 149 -3.81 8.31 -6.11
CA GLN A 149 -2.55 7.77 -5.60
C GLN A 149 -2.62 7.53 -4.08
N GLU A 150 -3.22 8.45 -3.31
CA GLU A 150 -3.44 8.28 -1.88
C GLU A 150 -4.31 7.05 -1.59
N ARG A 151 -5.43 6.90 -2.31
CA ARG A 151 -6.35 5.77 -2.14
C ARG A 151 -5.64 4.45 -2.46
N SER A 152 -4.89 4.41 -3.56
CA SER A 152 -4.08 3.26 -3.96
C SER A 152 -3.09 2.84 -2.87
N VAL A 153 -2.37 3.79 -2.28
CA VAL A 153 -1.47 3.50 -1.17
C VAL A 153 -2.20 3.03 0.08
N ARG A 154 -3.35 3.61 0.43
CA ARG A 154 -4.16 3.14 1.57
C ARG A 154 -4.64 1.70 1.37
N ASP A 155 -5.07 1.35 0.17
CA ASP A 155 -5.51 -0.01 -0.16
C ASP A 155 -4.34 -1.00 -0.09
N ASP A 156 -3.17 -0.63 -0.64
CA ASP A 156 -1.94 -1.42 -0.53
C ASP A 156 -1.53 -1.64 0.95
N MET A 157 -1.59 -0.60 1.78
CA MET A 157 -1.28 -0.67 3.21
C MET A 157 -2.26 -1.56 3.98
N LYS A 158 -3.55 -1.52 3.61
CA LYS A 158 -4.58 -2.38 4.19
C LYS A 158 -4.31 -3.85 3.84
N ASN A 159 -4.07 -4.15 2.57
CA ASN A 159 -3.73 -5.49 2.10
C ASN A 159 -2.48 -6.04 2.80
N ALA A 160 -1.48 -5.18 2.99
CA ALA A 160 -0.27 -5.50 3.73
C ALA A 160 -0.55 -5.82 5.21
N SER A 161 -1.36 -4.99 5.87
CA SER A 161 -1.76 -5.19 7.26
C SER A 161 -2.53 -6.51 7.46
N ASP A 162 -3.44 -6.84 6.55
CA ASP A 162 -4.22 -8.07 6.60
C ASP A 162 -3.33 -9.30 6.40
N THR A 163 -2.37 -9.22 5.46
CA THR A 163 -1.39 -10.30 5.22
C THR A 163 -0.49 -10.53 6.42
N ILE A 164 0.06 -9.46 7.02
CA ILE A 164 0.88 -9.55 8.24
C ILE A 164 0.08 -10.16 9.39
N THR A 165 -1.20 -9.81 9.53
CA THR A 165 -2.08 -10.35 10.58
C THR A 165 -2.32 -11.85 10.38
N LYS A 166 -2.62 -12.28 9.15
CA LYS A 166 -2.78 -13.71 8.82
C LYS A 166 -1.52 -14.52 9.09
N ILE A 167 -0.36 -14.02 8.66
CA ILE A 167 0.92 -14.69 8.92
C ILE A 167 1.19 -14.76 10.43
N ARG A 168 0.93 -13.68 11.17
CA ARG A 168 1.07 -13.67 12.63
C ARG A 168 0.26 -14.76 13.31
N GLU A 169 -1.02 -14.89 12.96
CA GLU A 169 -1.91 -15.93 13.53
C GLU A 169 -1.40 -17.33 13.21
N ALA A 170 -0.94 -17.56 11.98
CA ALA A 170 -0.36 -18.84 11.56
C ALA A 170 0.96 -19.17 12.29
N VAL A 171 1.81 -18.17 12.53
CA VAL A 171 3.05 -18.34 13.33
C VAL A 171 2.70 -18.68 14.78
N ILE A 172 1.71 -18.02 15.38
CA ILE A 172 1.25 -18.35 16.75
C ILE A 172 0.77 -19.80 16.81
N ALA A 173 0.07 -20.29 15.80
CA ALA A 173 -0.38 -21.69 15.73
C ALA A 173 0.79 -22.70 15.59
N CYS A 174 1.95 -22.25 15.10
CA CYS A 174 3.16 -23.08 15.05
C CYS A 174 3.91 -23.13 16.39
N ASP A 175 3.70 -22.15 17.28
CA ASP A 175 4.36 -22.03 18.59
C ASP A 175 3.76 -22.98 19.63
N ASP A 176 3.77 -24.28 19.31
CA ASP A 176 3.28 -25.36 20.16
C ASP A 176 4.20 -26.58 20.07
N LEU A 177 4.74 -26.99 21.22
CA LEU A 177 5.65 -28.15 21.36
C LEU A 177 4.94 -29.42 21.82
N THR A 178 3.61 -29.44 21.86
CA THR A 178 2.84 -30.62 22.28
C THR A 178 2.57 -31.58 21.13
N GLY A 179 2.44 -32.88 21.46
CA GLY A 179 2.10 -33.94 20.51
C GLY A 179 3.28 -34.80 20.08
N GLU A 180 3.11 -35.53 18.98
CA GLU A 180 4.13 -36.39 18.39
C GLU A 180 5.16 -35.56 17.61
N ASN A 181 6.41 -36.04 17.54
CA ASN A 181 7.49 -35.35 16.84
C ASN A 181 7.21 -35.11 15.34
N SER A 182 6.40 -35.96 14.72
CA SER A 182 5.91 -35.78 13.34
C SER A 182 5.08 -34.51 13.18
N LYS A 183 4.24 -34.17 14.16
CA LYS A 183 3.43 -32.93 14.18
C LYS A 183 4.28 -31.71 14.44
N ILE A 184 5.28 -31.82 15.33
CA ILE A 184 6.25 -30.75 15.58
C ILE A 184 7.06 -30.45 14.32
N LEU A 185 7.46 -31.48 13.57
CA LEU A 185 8.11 -31.34 12.28
C LEU A 185 7.22 -30.63 11.25
N GLU A 186 5.93 -30.99 11.18
CA GLU A 186 4.98 -30.31 10.29
C GLU A 186 4.84 -28.82 10.63
N ARG A 187 4.72 -28.48 11.92
CA ARG A 187 4.69 -27.09 12.40
C ARG A 187 5.96 -26.34 12.04
N LEU A 188 7.14 -26.96 12.16
CA LEU A 188 8.41 -26.36 11.78
C LEU A 188 8.47 -26.05 10.28
N LYS A 189 8.07 -27.00 9.42
CA LYS A 189 8.00 -26.79 7.97
C LYS A 189 7.03 -25.66 7.60
N ASN A 190 5.87 -25.61 8.24
CA ASN A 190 4.90 -24.54 8.05
C ASN A 190 5.48 -23.18 8.48
N CYS A 191 6.16 -23.12 9.62
CA CYS A 191 6.82 -21.90 10.11
C CYS A 191 7.92 -21.42 9.13
N GLN A 192 8.71 -22.33 8.56
CA GLN A 192 9.72 -22.01 7.54
C GLN A 192 9.08 -21.46 6.25
N ALA A 193 7.97 -22.05 5.81
CA ALA A 193 7.21 -21.54 4.66
C ALA A 193 6.66 -20.13 4.91
N LEU A 194 6.06 -19.89 6.08
CA LEU A 194 5.54 -18.57 6.49
C LEU A 194 6.65 -17.53 6.57
N LYS A 195 7.84 -17.89 7.04
CA LYS A 195 9.01 -17.00 7.08
C LYS A 195 9.48 -16.63 5.68
N ASN A 196 9.49 -17.57 4.74
CA ASN A 196 9.83 -17.28 3.34
C ASN A 196 8.78 -16.37 2.68
N GLU A 197 7.49 -16.60 2.95
CA GLU A 197 6.41 -15.71 2.50
C GLU A 197 6.61 -14.29 3.05
N LEU A 198 6.95 -14.16 4.34
CA LEU A 198 7.20 -12.88 4.99
C LEU A 198 8.44 -12.17 4.40
N GLN A 199 9.52 -12.90 4.11
CA GLN A 199 10.68 -12.34 3.42
C GLN A 199 10.35 -11.84 2.01
N ASN A 200 9.57 -12.58 1.23
CA ASN A 200 9.12 -12.13 -0.08
C ASN A 200 8.25 -10.87 0.03
N PHE A 201 7.43 -10.79 1.09
CA PHE A 201 6.59 -9.64 1.39
C PHE A 201 7.37 -8.37 1.75
N SER A 202 8.61 -8.47 2.24
CA SER A 202 9.45 -7.30 2.56
C SER A 202 9.62 -6.35 1.37
N SER A 203 9.69 -6.89 0.15
CA SER A 203 9.80 -6.11 -1.08
C SER A 203 8.57 -5.21 -1.31
N ASN A 204 7.38 -5.67 -0.93
CA ASN A 204 6.14 -4.90 -1.04
C ASN A 204 6.14 -3.70 -0.08
N LEU A 205 6.68 -3.87 1.14
CA LEU A 205 6.80 -2.76 2.10
C LEU A 205 7.79 -1.69 1.60
N GLU A 206 8.90 -2.10 0.99
CA GLU A 206 9.85 -1.15 0.38
C GLU A 206 9.25 -0.42 -0.83
N LEU A 207 8.46 -1.11 -1.67
CA LEU A 207 7.71 -0.46 -2.75
C LEU A 207 6.70 0.57 -2.21
N LEU A 208 5.96 0.21 -1.15
CA LEU A 208 5.03 1.12 -0.46
C LEU A 208 5.74 2.36 0.09
N LYS A 209 6.89 2.17 0.74
CA LYS A 209 7.75 3.24 1.23
C LYS A 209 8.19 4.16 0.10
N LYS A 210 8.64 3.59 -1.03
CA LYS A 210 9.04 4.36 -2.20
C LYS A 210 7.88 5.17 -2.79
N LYS A 211 6.68 4.57 -2.93
CA LYS A 211 5.47 5.28 -3.39
C LYS A 211 5.13 6.47 -2.49
N ILE A 212 5.25 6.31 -1.17
CA ILE A 212 5.00 7.38 -0.20
C ILE A 212 6.03 8.51 -0.33
N GLU A 213 7.32 8.19 -0.48
CA GLU A 213 8.35 9.22 -0.67
C GLU A 213 8.23 9.93 -2.03
N GLU A 214 7.90 9.21 -3.10
CA GLU A 214 7.61 9.81 -4.42
C GLU A 214 6.42 10.78 -4.34
N MET A 215 5.36 10.42 -3.59
CA MET A 215 4.24 11.32 -3.33
C MET A 215 4.64 12.55 -2.53
N LYS A 216 5.42 12.41 -1.45
CA LYS A 216 5.91 13.56 -0.68
C LYS A 216 6.77 14.50 -1.52
N SER A 217 7.60 13.95 -2.39
CA SER A 217 8.45 14.74 -3.29
C SER A 217 7.63 15.49 -4.34
N SER A 218 6.53 14.89 -4.81
CA SER A 218 5.65 15.49 -5.81
C SER A 218 4.65 16.46 -5.18
N PHE A 219 4.26 16.21 -3.93
CA PHE A 219 3.22 16.93 -3.19
C PHE A 219 3.66 17.11 -1.73
N PRO A 220 4.35 18.21 -1.39
CA PRO A 220 4.85 18.44 -0.03
C PRO A 220 3.75 18.42 1.06
N ALA A 221 2.49 18.77 0.73
CA ALA A 221 1.30 18.58 1.59
C ALA A 221 1.24 17.19 2.21
N PHE A 222 1.59 16.21 1.39
CA PHE A 222 1.42 14.80 1.68
C PHE A 222 2.36 14.35 2.80
N GLY A 223 3.40 15.14 3.11
CA GLY A 223 4.30 14.89 4.23
C GLY A 223 3.58 14.77 5.58
N ASP A 224 2.47 15.49 5.77
CA ASP A 224 1.65 15.44 6.97
C ASP A 224 0.51 14.41 6.92
N SER A 225 0.31 13.74 5.77
CA SER A 225 -0.61 12.61 5.69
C SER A 225 -0.14 11.55 6.69
N GLY A 226 -1.04 11.12 7.59
CA GLY A 226 -0.75 10.13 8.62
C GLY A 226 -0.15 8.81 8.09
N LEU A 227 -0.17 8.60 6.77
CA LEU A 227 0.38 7.46 6.03
C LEU A 227 1.83 7.15 6.36
N SER A 228 2.70 8.14 6.58
CA SER A 228 4.09 7.86 6.98
C SER A 228 4.17 7.20 8.37
N LYS A 229 3.31 7.64 9.30
CA LYS A 229 3.21 7.04 10.63
C LYS A 229 2.53 5.67 10.57
N GLU A 230 1.50 5.53 9.74
CA GLU A 230 0.82 4.25 9.49
C GLU A 230 1.80 3.22 8.89
N LEU A 231 2.65 3.62 7.94
CA LEU A 231 3.67 2.76 7.32
C LEU A 231 4.73 2.36 8.35
N SER A 232 5.19 3.31 9.17
CA SER A 232 6.13 3.03 10.25
C SER A 232 5.56 2.02 11.25
N SER A 233 4.27 2.16 11.58
CA SER A 233 3.55 1.23 12.47
C SER A 233 3.39 -0.15 11.83
N LEU A 234 3.15 -0.21 10.52
CA LEU A 234 3.10 -1.44 9.75
C LEU A 234 4.46 -2.15 9.72
N GLN A 235 5.55 -1.40 9.53
CA GLN A 235 6.93 -1.91 9.55
C GLN A 235 7.28 -2.52 10.92
N ILE A 236 6.96 -1.82 12.01
CA ILE A 236 7.17 -2.35 13.37
C ILE A 236 6.41 -3.67 13.58
N ARG A 237 5.16 -3.76 13.09
CA ARG A 237 4.38 -5.01 13.16
C ARG A 237 5.03 -6.12 12.34
N TYR A 238 5.46 -5.82 11.11
CA TYR A 238 6.18 -6.76 10.27
C TYR A 238 7.45 -7.29 10.95
N ASP A 239 8.29 -6.39 11.48
CA ASP A 239 9.54 -6.76 12.18
C ASP A 239 9.27 -7.62 13.41
N GLY A 240 8.20 -7.30 14.16
CA GLY A 240 7.74 -8.09 15.30
C GLY A 240 7.31 -9.50 14.92
N VAL A 241 6.55 -9.66 13.83
CA VAL A 241 6.13 -10.98 13.33
C VAL A 241 7.32 -11.76 12.79
N SER A 242 8.25 -11.11 12.08
CA SER A 242 9.49 -11.73 11.61
C SER A 242 10.33 -12.28 12.76
N SER A 243 10.52 -11.47 13.80
CA SER A 243 11.23 -11.90 15.02
C SER A 243 10.53 -13.07 15.71
N HIS A 244 9.20 -13.03 15.80
CA HIS A 244 8.41 -14.13 16.37
C HIS A 244 8.58 -15.43 15.55
N ALA A 245 8.45 -15.37 14.22
CA ALA A 245 8.63 -16.52 13.34
C ALA A 245 10.03 -17.14 13.49
N ASN A 246 11.08 -16.32 13.54
CA ASN A 246 12.46 -16.79 13.76
C ASN A 246 12.62 -17.49 15.12
N LYS A 247 11.98 -16.96 16.17
CA LYS A 247 12.02 -17.54 17.51
C LYS A 247 11.26 -18.87 17.57
N THR A 248 10.08 -18.94 16.97
CA THR A 248 9.26 -20.17 16.89
C THR A 248 10.00 -21.26 16.11
N GLU A 249 10.55 -20.93 14.94
CA GLU A 249 11.40 -21.84 14.16
C GLU A 249 12.57 -22.38 14.99
N SER A 250 13.33 -21.48 15.64
CA SER A 250 14.48 -21.86 16.47
C SER A 250 14.08 -22.77 17.63
N THR A 251 12.91 -22.53 18.23
CA THR A 251 12.40 -23.31 19.37
C THR A 251 11.98 -24.71 18.94
N LEU A 252 11.23 -24.82 17.83
CA LEU A 252 10.81 -26.10 17.25
C LEU A 252 12.02 -26.93 16.80
N LEU A 253 12.99 -26.28 16.14
CA LEU A 253 14.21 -26.94 15.68
C LEU A 253 15.09 -27.39 16.85
N ALA A 254 15.24 -26.58 17.89
CA ALA A 254 15.96 -26.95 19.11
C ALA A 254 15.31 -28.15 19.82
N PHE A 255 13.98 -28.24 19.81
CA PHE A 255 13.27 -29.39 20.37
C PHE A 255 13.60 -30.70 19.62
N LEU A 256 13.55 -30.69 18.30
CA LEU A 256 13.89 -31.88 17.49
C LEU A 256 15.37 -32.25 17.60
N ASN A 257 16.26 -31.26 17.61
CA ASN A 257 17.69 -31.48 17.86
C ASN A 257 17.94 -32.11 19.24
N LYS A 258 17.25 -31.63 20.28
CA LYS A 258 17.35 -32.21 21.62
C LYS A 258 16.86 -33.66 21.63
N TYR A 259 15.74 -33.95 20.98
CA TYR A 259 15.24 -35.33 20.84
C TYR A 259 16.28 -36.25 20.17
N HIS A 260 16.90 -35.80 19.08
CA HIS A 260 17.98 -36.55 18.43
C HIS A 260 19.17 -36.79 19.36
N MET A 261 19.63 -35.75 20.07
CA MET A 261 20.75 -35.85 21.02
C MET A 261 20.44 -36.81 22.19
N GLU A 262 19.21 -36.85 22.66
CA GLU A 262 18.78 -37.81 23.69
C GLU A 262 18.85 -39.25 23.17
N LYS A 263 18.39 -39.51 21.93
CA LYS A 263 18.49 -40.83 21.29
C LYS A 263 19.94 -41.24 21.04
N PHE A 264 20.76 -40.33 20.53
CA PHE A 264 22.19 -40.56 20.33
C PHE A 264 22.89 -40.91 21.65
N GLY A 265 22.69 -40.09 22.69
CA GLY A 265 23.29 -40.33 24.01
C GLY A 265 22.81 -41.61 24.67
N ALA A 266 21.55 -42.01 24.46
CA ALA A 266 21.02 -43.28 24.97
C ALA A 266 21.70 -44.51 24.31
N LEU A 267 21.90 -44.46 22.99
CA LEU A 267 22.64 -45.50 22.28
C LEU A 267 24.12 -45.52 22.69
N GLN A 268 24.77 -44.35 22.74
CA GLN A 268 26.18 -44.23 23.10
C GLN A 268 26.48 -44.81 24.50
N ARG A 269 25.65 -44.47 25.50
CA ARG A 269 25.78 -45.06 26.84
C ARG A 269 25.56 -46.57 26.85
N GLY A 270 24.60 -47.06 26.05
CA GLY A 270 24.35 -48.50 25.89
C GLY A 270 25.57 -49.23 25.31
N VAL A 271 26.10 -48.74 24.20
CA VAL A 271 27.30 -49.30 23.54
C VAL A 271 28.49 -49.30 24.48
N ALA A 272 28.77 -48.19 25.18
CA ALA A 272 29.88 -48.11 26.13
C ALA A 272 29.73 -49.11 27.29
N ALA A 273 28.55 -49.17 27.93
CA ALA A 273 28.31 -50.09 29.04
C ALA A 273 28.44 -51.56 28.63
N HIS A 274 27.92 -51.93 27.46
CA HIS A 274 28.05 -53.30 26.96
C HIS A 274 29.46 -53.63 26.50
N LYS A 275 30.22 -52.66 25.98
CA LYS A 275 31.64 -52.83 25.65
C LYS A 275 32.49 -53.15 26.89
N GLU A 276 32.26 -52.44 27.99
CA GLU A 276 32.92 -52.74 29.27
C GLU A 276 32.53 -54.14 29.79
N LYS A 277 31.25 -54.51 29.72
CA LYS A 277 30.78 -55.84 30.13
C LYS A 277 31.39 -56.97 29.28
N VAL A 278 31.47 -56.81 27.96
CA VAL A 278 32.11 -57.80 27.08
C VAL A 278 33.58 -57.96 27.42
N ALA A 279 34.29 -56.85 27.65
CA ALA A 279 35.70 -56.90 28.06
C ALA A 279 35.89 -57.66 29.39
N TRP A 280 34.99 -57.48 30.36
CA TRP A 280 35.01 -58.22 31.63
C TRP A 280 34.75 -59.72 31.47
N CYS A 281 33.96 -60.11 30.46
CA CYS A 281 33.63 -61.52 30.19
C CYS A 281 34.79 -62.30 29.53
N LEU A 282 35.91 -61.67 29.19
CA LEU A 282 37.06 -62.37 28.64
C LEU A 282 37.66 -63.36 29.67
N PRO A 283 37.96 -64.61 29.30
CA PRO A 283 38.58 -65.59 30.20
C PRO A 283 40.00 -65.17 30.60
N GLU A 284 40.36 -65.40 31.87
CA GLU A 284 41.65 -65.01 32.44
C GLU A 284 42.49 -66.25 32.78
N ALA A 285 43.82 -66.08 32.87
CA ALA A 285 44.72 -67.16 33.23
C ALA A 285 44.44 -67.62 34.68
N GLY A 286 43.79 -68.79 34.81
CA GLY A 286 43.39 -69.36 36.11
C GLY A 286 41.89 -69.28 36.42
N SER A 287 41.03 -68.88 35.48
CA SER A 287 39.57 -68.97 35.65
C SER A 287 39.13 -70.41 35.88
N ASP A 288 38.43 -70.65 36.99
CA ASP A 288 37.80 -71.95 37.26
C ASP A 288 36.46 -72.09 36.52
N ARG A 289 35.93 -73.32 36.50
CA ARG A 289 34.67 -73.63 35.79
C ARG A 289 33.50 -72.75 36.26
N TYR A 290 33.43 -72.47 37.56
CA TYR A 290 32.38 -71.63 38.13
C TYR A 290 32.51 -70.16 37.65
N ASN A 291 33.72 -69.61 37.59
CA ASN A 291 33.98 -68.27 37.06
C ASN A 291 33.58 -68.14 35.59
N LEU A 292 33.86 -69.16 34.78
CA LEU A 292 33.47 -69.20 33.37
C LEU A 292 31.94 -69.29 33.20
N GLU A 293 31.25 -70.09 34.01
CA GLU A 293 29.78 -70.19 34.00
C GLU A 293 29.12 -68.85 34.40
N VAL A 294 29.68 -68.11 35.37
CA VAL A 294 29.23 -66.75 35.72
C VAL A 294 29.44 -65.75 34.57
N LYS A 295 30.60 -65.81 33.89
CA LYS A 295 30.89 -64.96 32.71
C LYS A 295 29.94 -65.27 31.54
N VAL A 296 29.61 -66.54 31.29
CA VAL A 296 28.61 -66.95 30.28
C VAL A 296 27.21 -66.42 30.63
N SER A 297 26.80 -66.52 31.89
CA SER A 297 25.53 -65.94 32.35
C SER A 297 25.49 -64.43 32.10
N SER A 298 26.58 -63.71 32.41
CA SER A 298 26.67 -62.26 32.15
C SER A 298 26.67 -61.91 30.65
N LEU A 299 27.21 -62.77 29.79
CA LEU A 299 27.12 -62.60 28.33
C LEU A 299 25.68 -62.74 27.82
N GLN A 300 24.83 -63.54 28.47
CA GLN A 300 23.41 -63.62 28.09
C GLN A 300 22.71 -62.26 28.30
N ASP A 301 23.04 -61.54 29.37
CA ASP A 301 22.56 -60.18 29.62
C ASP A 301 23.08 -59.18 28.56
N VAL A 302 24.30 -59.38 28.07
CA VAL A 302 24.86 -58.57 26.96
C VAL A 302 24.11 -58.82 25.67
N GLU A 303 23.74 -60.06 25.35
CA GLU A 303 22.96 -60.40 24.14
C GLU A 303 21.62 -59.65 24.10
N VAL A 304 20.89 -59.64 25.22
CA VAL A 304 19.65 -58.87 25.38
C VAL A 304 19.90 -57.37 25.23
N GLY A 305 20.97 -56.87 25.84
CA GLY A 305 21.37 -55.46 25.71
C GLY A 305 21.77 -55.03 24.30
N LEU A 306 22.35 -55.93 23.50
CA LEU A 306 22.65 -55.66 22.08
C LEU A 306 21.39 -55.55 21.23
N MET A 307 20.34 -56.33 21.51
CA MET A 307 19.04 -56.17 20.86
C MET A 307 18.38 -54.82 21.21
N ASP A 308 18.49 -54.39 22.46
CA ASP A 308 18.05 -53.05 22.89
C ASP A 308 18.85 -51.93 22.20
N CYS A 309 20.17 -52.09 22.04
CA CYS A 309 21.00 -51.15 21.28
C CYS A 309 20.59 -51.06 19.80
N GLU A 310 20.20 -52.17 19.15
CA GLU A 310 19.67 -52.14 17.77
C GLU A 310 18.31 -51.42 17.67
N THR A 311 17.45 -51.59 18.67
CA THR A 311 16.19 -50.83 18.76
C THR A 311 16.49 -49.34 18.89
N LYS A 312 17.43 -48.96 19.78
CA LYS A 312 17.88 -47.57 19.96
C LYS A 312 18.57 -46.99 18.72
N LYS A 313 19.28 -47.81 17.94
CA LYS A 313 19.82 -47.41 16.63
C LYS A 313 18.70 -47.06 15.66
N THR A 314 17.64 -47.87 15.61
CA THR A 314 16.47 -47.58 14.76
C THR A 314 15.81 -46.26 15.19
N ASP A 315 15.63 -46.04 16.49
CA ASP A 315 15.13 -44.76 17.03
C ASP A 315 16.02 -43.56 16.66
N LEU A 316 17.35 -43.74 16.70
CA LEU A 316 18.32 -42.73 16.30
C LEU A 316 18.18 -42.39 14.82
N ASP A 317 18.07 -43.40 13.95
CA ASP A 317 17.88 -43.21 12.51
C ASP A 317 16.57 -42.46 12.21
N VAL A 318 15.47 -42.82 12.89
CA VAL A 318 14.18 -42.09 12.78
C VAL A 318 14.34 -40.64 13.24
N SER A 319 15.05 -40.38 14.34
CA SER A 319 15.25 -39.01 14.83
C SER A 319 16.10 -38.16 13.87
N LEU A 320 17.03 -38.77 13.14
CA LEU A 320 17.87 -38.09 12.15
C LEU A 320 17.08 -37.77 10.87
N ASP A 321 16.21 -38.68 10.42
CA ASP A 321 15.32 -38.46 9.27
C ASP A 321 14.38 -37.25 9.50
N LEU A 322 13.87 -37.08 10.72
CA LEU A 322 13.05 -35.92 11.08
C LEU A 322 13.79 -34.59 10.87
N LEU A 323 15.11 -34.54 11.05
CA LEU A 323 15.92 -33.33 10.90
C LEU A 323 16.34 -33.05 9.45
N GLN A 324 16.37 -34.07 8.59
CA GLN A 324 17.04 -34.05 7.28
C GLN A 324 16.59 -32.93 6.34
N ASN A 325 15.35 -32.45 6.46
CA ASN A 325 14.77 -31.43 5.59
C ASN A 325 14.51 -30.07 6.26
N VAL A 326 14.85 -29.93 7.54
CA VAL A 326 14.58 -28.71 8.33
C VAL A 326 15.84 -28.06 8.90
N GLU A 327 16.93 -28.82 8.93
CA GLU A 327 18.22 -28.37 9.43
C GLU A 327 19.17 -28.05 8.26
N THR A 328 20.25 -27.32 8.53
CA THR A 328 21.24 -26.97 7.50
C THR A 328 21.97 -28.21 6.93
N PRO A 329 22.31 -28.23 5.63
CA PRO A 329 23.02 -29.35 5.02
C PRO A 329 24.36 -29.68 5.71
N GLU A 330 25.05 -28.65 6.23
CA GLU A 330 26.30 -28.79 6.96
C GLU A 330 26.09 -29.53 8.28
N LYS A 331 25.06 -29.15 9.04
CA LYS A 331 24.76 -29.76 10.33
C LYS A 331 24.25 -31.20 10.17
N ILE A 332 23.45 -31.48 9.14
CA ILE A 332 23.02 -32.85 8.81
C ILE A 332 24.20 -33.76 8.52
N LYS A 333 25.19 -33.29 7.75
CA LYS A 333 26.42 -34.07 7.49
C LYS A 333 27.19 -34.38 8.78
N GLU A 334 27.27 -33.42 9.70
CA GLU A 334 27.92 -33.63 11.01
C GLU A 334 27.21 -34.74 11.81
N LEU A 335 25.88 -34.65 11.94
CA LEU A 335 25.07 -35.64 12.67
C LEU A 335 25.15 -37.03 12.03
N GLN A 336 25.17 -37.10 10.70
CA GLN A 336 25.36 -38.35 9.96
C GLN A 336 26.73 -39.00 10.27
N LEU A 337 27.81 -38.21 10.29
CA LEU A 337 29.14 -38.70 10.63
C LEU A 337 29.23 -39.22 12.07
N GLU A 338 28.60 -38.54 13.02
CA GLU A 338 28.54 -38.97 14.43
C GLU A 338 27.76 -40.29 14.57
N ARG A 339 26.61 -40.38 13.89
CA ARG A 339 25.81 -41.61 13.81
C ARG A 339 26.62 -42.76 13.24
N ASP A 340 27.29 -42.57 12.11
CA ASP A 340 28.05 -43.62 11.42
C ASP A 340 29.21 -44.17 12.29
N LYS A 341 29.89 -43.29 13.04
CA LYS A 341 30.90 -43.69 14.02
C LYS A 341 30.30 -44.58 15.11
N LEU A 342 29.18 -44.16 15.70
CA LEU A 342 28.53 -44.93 16.76
C LEU A 342 27.99 -46.27 16.28
N VAL A 343 27.47 -46.35 15.05
CA VAL A 343 27.06 -47.61 14.42
C VAL A 343 28.26 -48.53 14.21
N THR A 344 29.39 -48.00 13.76
CA THR A 344 30.64 -48.77 13.60
C THR A 344 31.12 -49.33 14.96
N GLU A 345 31.00 -48.55 16.03
CA GLU A 345 31.32 -49.01 17.39
C GLU A 345 30.38 -50.14 17.87
N LEU A 346 29.08 -50.05 17.57
CA LEU A 346 28.11 -51.10 17.86
C LEU A 346 28.40 -52.39 17.09
N GLU A 347 28.78 -52.29 15.82
CA GLU A 347 29.18 -53.45 15.00
C GLU A 347 30.46 -54.12 15.54
N SER A 348 31.45 -53.31 15.91
CA SER A 348 32.66 -53.80 16.57
C SER A 348 32.36 -54.51 17.89
N LEU A 349 31.45 -53.95 18.69
CA LEU A 349 31.00 -54.56 19.94
C LEU A 349 30.31 -55.91 19.69
N LYS A 350 29.44 -56.01 18.69
CA LYS A 350 28.79 -57.28 18.30
C LYS A 350 29.82 -58.35 17.92
N ASN A 351 30.83 -57.98 17.13
CA ASN A 351 31.90 -58.89 16.77
C ASN A 351 32.71 -59.34 18.00
N SER A 352 33.02 -58.42 18.91
CA SER A 352 33.72 -58.73 20.16
C SER A 352 32.90 -59.67 21.06
N TYR A 353 31.59 -59.45 21.16
CA TYR A 353 30.65 -60.32 21.86
C TYR A 353 30.67 -61.75 21.30
N LEU A 354 30.54 -61.91 19.98
CA LEU A 354 30.55 -63.22 19.32
C LEU A 354 31.87 -63.97 19.56
N ASN A 355 33.01 -63.27 19.43
CA ASN A 355 34.33 -63.84 19.69
C ASN A 355 34.49 -64.28 21.16
N THR A 356 34.02 -63.45 22.10
CA THR A 356 34.11 -63.74 23.54
C THR A 356 33.22 -64.93 23.92
N LYS A 357 32.02 -65.01 23.35
CA LYS A 357 31.10 -66.15 23.53
C LYS A 357 31.73 -67.46 23.06
N GLN A 358 32.28 -67.48 21.84
CA GLN A 358 32.96 -68.65 21.29
C GLN A 358 34.16 -69.08 22.16
N LEU A 359 34.94 -68.12 22.66
CA LEU A 359 36.09 -68.39 23.51
C LEU A 359 35.67 -68.99 24.85
N LEU A 360 34.63 -68.47 25.50
CA LEU A 360 34.13 -69.04 26.77
C LEU A 360 33.53 -70.43 26.59
N GLU A 361 32.73 -70.64 25.54
CA GLU A 361 32.16 -71.96 25.21
C GLU A 361 33.27 -73.01 24.98
N HIS A 362 34.34 -72.64 24.28
CA HIS A 362 35.50 -73.50 24.10
C HIS A 362 36.21 -73.83 25.42
N ASN A 363 36.46 -72.83 26.28
CA ASN A 363 37.14 -73.03 27.56
C ASN A 363 36.32 -73.84 28.58
N ILE A 364 34.99 -73.84 28.50
CA ILE A 364 34.11 -74.68 29.35
C ILE A 364 34.06 -76.14 28.86
N SER A 365 34.34 -76.36 27.57
CA SER A 365 34.35 -77.69 26.93
C SER A 365 35.68 -78.45 27.07
N LEU A 366 36.76 -77.74 27.41
CA LEU A 366 38.07 -78.27 27.80
C LEU A 366 38.05 -78.69 29.27
#